data_AF-V7PDM9-F1
#
_entry.id   AF-V7PDM9-F1
#
_cell.length_a   1.000
_cell.length_b   1.000
_cell.length_c   1.000
_cell.angle_alpha   90.00
_cell.angle_beta   90.00
_cell.angle_gamma   90.00
#
_symmetry.space_group_name_H-M   'P 1'
#
loop_
_entity.id
_entity.type
_entity.pdbx_description
1 polymer ?
#
loop_
_entity_poly.entity_id
_entity_poly.type
_entity_poly.pdbx_seq_one_letter_code
_entity_poly.pdbx_strand_id
1 'polypeptide(L)'
;MDLSDEDDIDIDEILKQAENIECVDEDSIKKLATVLKKKKNINERDRIEHPDKPEKWVASEVDLDEILVNIKNLSVCTNLYKSMIESDIFGDIINLLNHPNNDIVIEVIDIIKEITNPSNIYELNKSVNLMLIDYLNKNKLNHFIINTLDKINEEESEEYYNAISSILNIFENIFELENNLQNDLLTNSKLLFFLLKRINNEIKSDDQNSLYASEILVLLILRINQFAQNVYNDFYYTISIFNFILKYISKYKDKDPPNINKKEILLNCFQALGNLLLLNENKKIFESANGLELMLKLLSERKFLCFPSLKIFAIVLTSKDVCNKFVELSGLKYLFCLFMLRTLNKSKTNTLEFEENIITIISNLCIYCTGTSLGRVLNKFGEKKCEKIIRLLEIRQKYSDIIINEKKKEKDKLLINKNLQKLNIQIDDDCKKNLEYIELCDKGYLTYQLTDVILISLFFMNNSYISNNIFIHLYTRNIDIQSIYENILDFQECIDDDELNEKLKKMLTFFLTSSKESNLFT
;
A
#
# COMPACT_ATOMS: atom_id res chain seq x y z
N MET A 1 47.14 7.69 -39.33
CA MET A 1 46.61 6.38 -38.90
C MET A 1 45.12 6.49 -39.10
N ASP A 2 44.74 6.17 -40.32
CA ASP A 2 43.37 6.19 -40.79
C ASP A 2 42.58 5.10 -40.07
N LEU A 3 41.37 5.47 -39.65
CA LEU A 3 40.37 4.59 -39.06
C LEU A 3 39.92 3.60 -40.13
N SER A 4 40.21 2.31 -39.93
CA SER A 4 39.72 1.23 -40.77
C SER A 4 38.33 0.79 -40.32
N ASP A 5 37.41 0.87 -41.27
CA ASP A 5 36.32 -0.06 -41.57
C ASP A 5 35.30 -0.33 -40.46
N GLU A 6 34.22 0.46 -40.55
CA GLU A 6 32.89 0.13 -40.06
C GLU A 6 32.49 -1.27 -40.52
N ASP A 7 32.10 -2.13 -39.57
CA ASP A 7 31.30 -3.31 -39.86
C ASP A 7 29.99 -2.80 -40.47
N ASP A 8 29.91 -2.80 -41.80
CA ASP A 8 28.69 -2.62 -42.58
C ASP A 8 27.67 -3.65 -42.09
N ILE A 9 26.83 -3.22 -41.14
CA ILE A 9 25.60 -3.91 -40.79
C ILE A 9 24.82 -3.98 -42.09
N ASP A 10 24.69 -5.17 -42.67
CA ASP A 10 23.95 -5.39 -43.90
C ASP A 10 22.47 -5.09 -43.65
N ILE A 11 22.11 -3.82 -43.86
CA ILE A 11 20.75 -3.30 -43.71
C ILE A 11 19.80 -4.09 -44.61
N ASP A 12 20.27 -4.62 -45.75
CA ASP A 12 19.46 -5.46 -46.63
C ASP A 12 19.22 -6.86 -46.04
N GLU A 13 20.13 -7.39 -45.21
CA GLU A 13 19.96 -8.66 -44.50
C GLU A 13 19.01 -8.50 -43.29
N ILE A 14 19.07 -7.37 -42.59
CA ILE A 14 18.09 -7.00 -41.54
C ILE A 14 16.70 -6.74 -42.15
N LEU A 15 16.64 -6.07 -43.30
CA LEU A 15 15.38 -5.83 -44.02
C LEU A 15 14.80 -7.13 -44.60
N LYS A 16 15.63 -8.07 -45.07
CA LYS A 16 15.16 -9.41 -45.49
C LYS A 16 14.66 -10.27 -44.33
N GLN A 17 15.23 -10.12 -43.14
CA GLN A 17 14.69 -10.75 -41.93
C GLN A 17 13.35 -10.11 -41.50
N ALA A 18 13.17 -8.81 -41.73
CA ALA A 18 11.90 -8.12 -41.50
C ALA A 18 10.83 -8.43 -42.59
N GLU A 19 11.23 -8.72 -43.84
CA GLU A 19 10.33 -9.08 -44.95
C GLU A 19 9.72 -10.49 -44.82
N ASN A 20 10.27 -11.36 -43.96
CA ASN A 20 9.72 -12.68 -43.65
C ASN A 20 8.79 -12.71 -42.42
N ILE A 21 8.39 -11.55 -41.90
CA ILE A 21 7.25 -11.48 -40.98
C ILE A 21 6.02 -11.65 -41.85
N GLU A 22 5.56 -12.90 -42.03
CA GLU A 22 4.20 -13.16 -42.52
C GLU A 22 3.26 -12.28 -41.67
N CYS A 23 2.65 -11.27 -42.28
CA CYS A 23 1.62 -10.47 -41.63
C CYS A 23 0.55 -11.44 -41.12
N VAL A 24 0.54 -11.67 -39.81
CA VAL A 24 -0.42 -12.57 -39.17
C VAL A 24 -1.80 -11.95 -39.36
N ASP A 25 -2.56 -12.53 -40.30
CA ASP A 25 -3.91 -12.12 -40.62
C ASP A 25 -4.95 -12.89 -39.79
N GLU A 26 -6.20 -12.44 -39.81
CA GLU A 26 -7.29 -13.07 -39.04
C GLU A 26 -7.49 -14.55 -39.39
N ASP A 27 -7.22 -14.93 -40.64
CA ASP A 27 -7.33 -16.31 -41.10
C ASP A 27 -6.18 -17.19 -40.58
N SER A 28 -4.98 -16.63 -40.41
CA SER A 28 -3.87 -17.29 -39.75
C SER A 28 -4.16 -17.55 -38.27
N ILE A 29 -4.84 -16.62 -37.58
CA ILE A 29 -5.29 -16.83 -36.19
C ILE A 29 -6.31 -17.99 -36.08
N LYS A 30 -7.28 -18.09 -37.00
CA LYS A 30 -8.24 -19.21 -37.02
C LYS A 30 -7.56 -20.55 -37.29
N LYS A 31 -6.58 -20.58 -38.21
CA LYS A 31 -5.75 -21.76 -38.46
C LYS A 31 -4.97 -22.15 -37.20
N LEU A 32 -4.33 -21.17 -36.56
CA LEU A 32 -3.58 -21.39 -35.32
C LEU A 32 -4.45 -21.97 -34.21
N ALA A 33 -5.65 -21.42 -34.00
CA ALA A 33 -6.61 -21.94 -33.03
C ALA A 33 -6.99 -23.40 -33.31
N THR A 34 -7.21 -23.74 -34.59
CA THR A 34 -7.52 -25.11 -35.02
C THR A 34 -6.35 -26.07 -34.75
N VAL A 35 -5.12 -25.63 -35.02
CA VAL A 35 -3.90 -26.42 -34.77
C VAL A 35 -3.67 -26.61 -33.27
N LEU A 36 -3.82 -25.55 -32.46
CA LEU A 36 -3.70 -25.61 -31.00
C LEU A 36 -4.65 -26.66 -30.42
N LYS A 37 -5.93 -26.56 -30.79
CA LYS A 37 -6.97 -27.49 -30.33
C LYS A 37 -6.68 -28.92 -30.75
N LYS A 38 -6.17 -29.12 -31.97
CA LYS A 38 -5.78 -30.43 -32.47
C LYS A 38 -4.59 -31.00 -31.67
N LYS A 39 -3.52 -30.23 -31.48
CA LYS A 39 -2.31 -30.65 -30.74
C LYS A 39 -2.65 -30.97 -29.27
N LYS A 40 -3.42 -30.10 -28.60
CA LYS A 40 -3.95 -30.34 -27.24
C LYS A 40 -4.74 -31.64 -27.14
N ASN A 41 -5.71 -31.86 -28.03
CA ASN A 41 -6.54 -33.07 -28.03
C ASN A 41 -5.74 -34.35 -28.31
N ILE A 42 -4.69 -34.28 -29.14
CA ILE A 42 -3.80 -35.41 -29.41
C ILE A 42 -3.00 -35.74 -28.15
N ASN A 43 -2.36 -34.76 -27.52
CA ASN A 43 -1.61 -34.97 -26.29
C ASN A 43 -2.49 -35.51 -25.15
N GLU A 44 -3.69 -34.95 -24.95
CA GLU A 44 -4.65 -35.45 -23.98
C GLU A 44 -5.05 -36.91 -24.27
N ARG A 45 -5.31 -37.26 -25.53
CA ARG A 45 -5.63 -38.64 -25.93
C ARG A 45 -4.46 -39.58 -25.67
N ASP A 46 -3.26 -39.23 -26.11
CA ASP A 46 -2.08 -40.09 -25.94
C ASP A 46 -1.78 -40.34 -24.45
N ARG A 47 -1.96 -39.32 -23.59
CA ARG A 47 -1.84 -39.44 -22.14
C ARG A 47 -2.92 -40.35 -21.53
N ILE A 48 -4.16 -40.29 -22.02
CA ILE A 48 -5.25 -41.17 -21.55
C ILE A 48 -5.04 -42.62 -22.02
N GLU A 49 -4.62 -42.82 -23.27
CA GLU A 49 -4.37 -44.15 -23.84
C GLU A 49 -3.12 -44.81 -23.24
N HIS A 50 -2.14 -44.00 -22.83
CA HIS A 50 -0.84 -44.45 -22.35
C HIS A 50 -0.40 -43.73 -21.05
N PRO A 51 -1.11 -43.88 -19.91
CA PRO A 51 -0.84 -43.11 -18.69
C PRO A 51 0.58 -43.28 -18.14
N ASP A 52 1.08 -44.52 -18.14
CA ASP A 52 2.36 -44.88 -17.53
C ASP A 52 3.51 -45.01 -18.55
N LYS A 53 3.34 -44.49 -19.78
CA LYS A 53 4.34 -44.61 -20.85
C LYS A 53 4.70 -43.26 -21.47
N PRO A 54 5.58 -42.47 -20.82
CA PRO A 54 6.03 -41.17 -21.31
C PRO A 54 6.45 -41.15 -22.78
N GLU A 55 7.21 -42.16 -23.19
CA GLU A 55 7.69 -42.32 -24.57
C GLU A 55 6.57 -42.35 -25.64
N LYS A 56 5.30 -42.51 -25.25
CA LYS A 56 4.15 -42.50 -26.17
C LYS A 56 3.50 -41.14 -26.37
N TRP A 57 3.65 -40.21 -25.43
CA TRP A 57 3.04 -38.88 -25.50
C TRP A 57 4.06 -37.74 -25.50
N VAL A 58 5.36 -38.01 -25.30
CA VAL A 58 6.42 -36.98 -25.37
C VAL A 58 6.45 -36.27 -26.72
N ALA A 59 6.24 -36.97 -27.83
CA ALA A 59 6.25 -36.34 -29.15
C ALA A 59 5.08 -35.35 -29.32
N SER A 60 3.87 -35.73 -28.91
CA SER A 60 2.70 -34.84 -28.96
C SER A 60 2.76 -33.71 -27.92
N GLU A 61 3.55 -33.88 -26.86
CA GLU A 61 3.86 -32.84 -25.88
C GLU A 61 4.82 -31.79 -26.43
N VAL A 62 5.91 -32.20 -27.08
CA VAL A 62 6.83 -31.28 -27.79
C VAL A 62 6.07 -30.50 -28.86
N ASP A 63 5.21 -31.18 -29.62
CA ASP A 63 4.33 -30.52 -30.58
C ASP A 63 3.47 -29.43 -29.90
N LEU A 64 2.88 -29.73 -28.74
CA LEU A 64 2.05 -28.77 -28.00
C LEU A 64 2.89 -27.59 -27.49
N ASP A 65 4.08 -27.83 -26.97
CA ASP A 65 5.00 -26.79 -26.52
C ASP A 65 5.38 -25.82 -27.66
N GLU A 66 5.76 -26.33 -28.83
CA GLU A 66 6.10 -25.50 -30.00
C GLU A 66 4.99 -24.52 -30.41
N ILE A 67 3.71 -24.94 -30.32
CA ILE A 67 2.61 -24.04 -30.63
C ILE A 67 2.36 -23.03 -29.51
N LEU A 68 2.65 -23.36 -28.26
CA LEU A 68 2.55 -22.42 -27.14
C LEU A 68 3.61 -21.32 -27.27
N VAL A 69 4.84 -21.66 -27.64
CA VAL A 69 5.90 -20.66 -27.93
C VAL A 69 5.45 -19.70 -29.03
N ASN A 70 4.82 -20.20 -30.10
CA ASN A 70 4.25 -19.36 -31.14
C ASN A 70 3.14 -18.43 -30.61
N ILE A 71 2.26 -18.94 -29.74
CA ILE A 71 1.18 -18.14 -29.14
C ILE A 71 1.75 -17.10 -28.17
N LYS A 72 2.81 -17.40 -27.43
CA LYS A 72 3.53 -16.45 -26.57
C LYS A 72 4.05 -15.27 -27.36
N ASN A 73 4.66 -15.50 -28.52
CA ASN A 73 5.09 -14.41 -29.41
C ASN A 73 3.91 -13.56 -29.91
N LEU A 74 2.72 -14.14 -30.09
CA LEU A 74 1.51 -13.40 -30.47
C LEU A 74 0.81 -12.72 -29.29
N SER A 75 1.10 -13.15 -28.06
CA SER A 75 0.48 -12.60 -26.85
C SER A 75 0.92 -11.17 -26.55
N VAL A 76 1.98 -10.67 -27.21
CA VAL A 76 2.37 -9.24 -27.17
C VAL A 76 1.73 -8.42 -28.29
N CYS A 77 1.08 -9.06 -29.27
CA CYS A 77 0.45 -8.39 -30.40
C CYS A 77 -1.00 -8.01 -30.09
N THR A 78 -1.19 -6.88 -29.40
CA THR A 78 -2.49 -6.39 -28.91
C THR A 78 -3.54 -6.20 -30.02
N ASN A 79 -3.11 -5.91 -31.26
CA ASN A 79 -3.96 -5.80 -32.44
C ASN A 79 -4.66 -7.12 -32.82
N LEU A 80 -4.12 -8.28 -32.41
CA LEU A 80 -4.67 -9.60 -32.74
C LEU A 80 -5.63 -10.13 -31.67
N TYR A 81 -5.73 -9.48 -30.51
CA TYR A 81 -6.49 -9.98 -29.36
C TYR A 81 -7.95 -10.23 -29.68
N LYS A 82 -8.59 -9.35 -30.46
CA LYS A 82 -9.99 -9.53 -30.87
C LYS A 82 -10.17 -10.87 -31.61
N SER A 83 -9.31 -11.15 -32.59
CA SER A 83 -9.36 -12.39 -33.38
C SER A 83 -9.00 -13.62 -32.53
N MET A 84 -8.09 -13.48 -31.56
CA MET A 84 -7.73 -14.56 -30.63
C MET A 84 -8.87 -14.90 -29.67
N ILE A 85 -9.60 -13.90 -29.17
CA ILE A 85 -10.80 -14.08 -28.35
C ILE A 85 -11.91 -14.76 -29.17
N GLU A 86 -12.18 -14.26 -30.38
CA GLU A 86 -13.21 -14.83 -31.28
C GLU A 86 -12.89 -16.28 -31.69
N SER A 87 -11.61 -16.65 -31.74
CA SER A 87 -11.14 -18.00 -32.07
C SER A 87 -10.93 -18.91 -30.84
N ASP A 88 -11.30 -18.45 -29.65
CA ASP A 88 -11.22 -19.19 -28.38
C ASP A 88 -9.79 -19.61 -27.96
N ILE A 89 -8.75 -18.94 -28.47
CA ILE A 89 -7.35 -19.31 -28.20
C ILE A 89 -7.05 -19.15 -26.70
N PHE A 90 -7.37 -18.00 -26.11
CA PHE A 90 -7.07 -17.73 -24.71
C PHE A 90 -7.82 -18.70 -23.76
N GLY A 91 -9.03 -19.13 -24.11
CA GLY A 91 -9.77 -20.15 -23.36
C GLY A 91 -9.06 -21.49 -23.40
N ASP A 92 -8.57 -21.90 -24.57
CA ASP A 92 -7.77 -23.11 -24.73
C ASP A 92 -6.44 -23.04 -23.96
N ILE A 93 -5.78 -21.88 -23.92
CA ILE A 93 -4.58 -21.59 -23.09
C ILE A 93 -4.90 -21.70 -21.59
N ILE A 94 -5.96 -21.04 -21.11
CA ILE A 94 -6.35 -21.08 -19.69
C ILE A 94 -6.61 -22.52 -19.22
N ASN A 95 -7.24 -23.33 -20.06
CA ASN A 95 -7.49 -24.74 -19.76
C ASN A 95 -6.20 -25.55 -19.54
N LEU A 96 -5.10 -25.18 -20.21
CA LEU A 96 -3.81 -25.84 -20.07
C LEU A 96 -3.09 -25.54 -18.75
N LEU A 97 -3.57 -24.60 -17.92
CA LEU A 97 -3.13 -24.50 -16.51
C LEU A 97 -3.42 -25.78 -15.69
N ASN A 98 -4.30 -26.65 -16.19
CA ASN A 98 -4.55 -27.96 -15.60
C ASN A 98 -3.72 -29.10 -16.17
N HIS A 99 -2.78 -28.79 -17.07
CA HIS A 99 -1.97 -29.81 -17.69
C HIS A 99 -1.10 -30.56 -16.65
N PRO A 100 -0.93 -31.89 -16.79
CA PRO A 100 -0.15 -32.69 -15.84
C PRO A 100 1.37 -32.47 -15.95
N ASN A 101 1.88 -32.00 -17.09
CA ASN A 101 3.27 -31.54 -17.20
C ASN A 101 3.35 -30.06 -16.79
N ASN A 102 4.14 -29.77 -15.75
CA ASN A 102 4.40 -28.43 -15.27
C ASN A 102 5.17 -27.56 -16.28
N ASP A 103 5.99 -28.13 -17.18
CA ASP A 103 6.70 -27.33 -18.20
C ASP A 103 5.71 -26.61 -19.13
N ILE A 104 4.67 -27.34 -19.57
CA ILE A 104 3.55 -26.77 -20.33
C ILE A 104 2.80 -25.72 -19.51
N VAL A 105 2.60 -25.96 -18.20
CA VAL A 105 1.94 -25.00 -17.31
C VAL A 105 2.76 -23.72 -17.17
N ILE A 106 4.09 -23.80 -17.12
CA ILE A 106 5.00 -22.66 -17.04
C ILE A 106 4.92 -21.82 -18.31
N GLU A 107 4.94 -22.45 -19.49
CA GLU A 107 4.81 -21.74 -20.76
C GLU A 107 3.43 -21.03 -20.85
N VAL A 108 2.37 -21.67 -20.35
CA VAL A 108 1.03 -21.07 -20.24
C VAL A 108 1.01 -19.88 -19.25
N ILE A 109 1.69 -19.98 -18.11
CA ILE A 109 1.81 -18.89 -17.14
C ILE A 109 2.45 -17.67 -17.81
N ASP A 110 3.51 -17.86 -18.60
CA ASP A 110 4.16 -16.76 -19.28
C ASP A 110 3.25 -16.09 -20.31
N ILE A 111 2.47 -16.86 -21.09
CA ILE A 111 1.45 -16.30 -22.00
C ILE A 111 0.42 -15.48 -21.20
N ILE A 112 -0.04 -16.01 -20.06
CA ILE A 112 -1.02 -15.32 -19.20
C ILE A 112 -0.43 -14.02 -18.63
N LYS A 113 0.85 -14.01 -18.28
CA LYS A 113 1.56 -12.83 -17.81
C LYS A 113 1.52 -11.71 -18.86
N GLU A 114 1.74 -12.04 -20.13
CA GLU A 114 1.69 -11.05 -21.21
C GLU A 114 0.27 -10.55 -21.51
N ILE A 115 -0.74 -11.43 -21.52
CA ILE A 115 -2.13 -10.97 -21.79
C ILE A 115 -2.77 -10.22 -20.62
N THR A 116 -2.19 -10.34 -19.42
CA THR A 116 -2.60 -9.56 -18.24
C THR A 116 -1.78 -8.29 -18.04
N ASN A 117 -0.68 -8.12 -18.77
CA ASN A 117 0.21 -6.96 -18.65
C ASN A 117 -0.57 -5.64 -18.87
N PRO A 118 -0.56 -4.70 -17.90
CA PRO A 118 -1.27 -3.44 -18.00
C PRO A 118 -0.91 -2.64 -19.26
N SER A 119 0.37 -2.65 -19.67
CA SER A 119 0.84 -1.97 -20.89
C SER A 119 0.07 -2.44 -22.13
N ASN A 120 -0.04 -3.77 -22.30
CA ASN A 120 -0.74 -4.38 -23.42
C ASN A 120 -2.26 -4.08 -23.36
N ILE A 121 -2.84 -4.09 -22.16
CA ILE A 121 -4.27 -3.87 -21.98
C ILE A 121 -4.67 -2.40 -22.19
N TYR A 122 -3.81 -1.45 -21.83
CA TYR A 122 -4.04 -0.01 -22.04
C TYR A 122 -3.89 0.43 -23.50
N GLU A 123 -3.16 -0.31 -24.33
CA GLU A 123 -3.11 -0.08 -25.78
C GLU A 123 -4.43 -0.45 -26.50
N LEU A 124 -5.23 -1.35 -25.91
CA LEU A 124 -6.47 -1.79 -26.51
C LEU A 124 -7.50 -0.68 -26.52
N ASN A 125 -8.29 -0.62 -27.61
CA ASN A 125 -9.50 0.18 -27.59
C ASN A 125 -10.49 -0.32 -26.52
N LYS A 126 -11.35 0.58 -26.05
CA LYS A 126 -12.27 0.29 -24.95
C LYS A 126 -13.16 -0.93 -25.18
N SER A 127 -13.61 -1.17 -26.41
CA SER A 127 -14.49 -2.31 -26.72
C SER A 127 -13.76 -3.65 -26.65
N VAL A 128 -12.52 -3.73 -27.17
CA VAL A 128 -11.72 -4.96 -27.13
C VAL A 128 -11.21 -5.23 -25.71
N ASN A 129 -10.85 -4.18 -24.96
CA ASN A 129 -10.48 -4.31 -23.55
C ASN A 129 -11.63 -4.95 -22.74
N LEU A 130 -12.85 -4.40 -22.82
CA LEU A 130 -14.02 -4.98 -22.13
C LEU A 130 -14.29 -6.41 -22.57
N MET A 131 -14.18 -6.70 -23.88
CA MET A 131 -14.34 -8.05 -24.42
C MET A 131 -13.31 -9.03 -23.83
N LEU A 132 -12.04 -8.62 -23.69
CA LEU A 132 -11.00 -9.43 -23.07
C LEU A 132 -11.32 -9.71 -21.60
N ILE A 133 -11.63 -8.68 -20.81
CA ILE A 133 -11.91 -8.84 -19.37
C ILE A 133 -13.11 -9.75 -19.13
N ASP A 134 -14.20 -9.57 -19.87
CA ASP A 134 -15.38 -10.43 -19.79
C ASP A 134 -15.04 -11.88 -20.20
N TYR A 135 -14.20 -12.04 -21.23
CA TYR A 135 -13.78 -13.35 -21.70
C TYR A 135 -12.88 -14.09 -20.69
N LEU A 136 -11.91 -13.41 -20.07
CA LEU A 136 -11.03 -13.99 -19.05
C LEU A 136 -11.83 -14.41 -17.79
N ASN A 137 -12.79 -13.57 -17.37
CA ASN A 137 -13.71 -13.90 -16.28
C ASN A 137 -14.60 -15.10 -16.61
N LYS A 138 -15.18 -15.15 -17.81
CA LYS A 138 -16.01 -16.27 -18.26
C LYS A 138 -15.23 -17.60 -18.26
N ASN A 139 -13.94 -17.55 -18.60
CA ASN A 139 -13.05 -18.71 -18.58
C ASN A 139 -12.42 -18.99 -17.21
N LYS A 140 -12.81 -18.25 -16.16
CA LYS A 140 -12.38 -18.45 -14.77
C LYS A 140 -10.86 -18.43 -14.60
N LEU A 141 -10.17 -17.51 -15.29
CA LEU A 141 -8.71 -17.35 -15.26
C LEU A 141 -8.16 -17.43 -13.82
N ASN A 142 -8.67 -16.58 -12.94
CA ASN A 142 -8.21 -16.48 -11.55
C ASN A 142 -8.32 -17.78 -10.77
N HIS A 143 -9.42 -18.51 -10.96
CA HIS A 143 -9.62 -19.79 -10.29
C HIS A 143 -8.54 -20.80 -10.70
N PHE A 144 -8.19 -20.86 -12.00
CA PHE A 144 -7.16 -21.76 -12.48
C PHE A 144 -5.77 -21.34 -12.02
N ILE A 145 -5.41 -20.05 -12.10
CA ILE A 145 -4.12 -19.56 -11.60
C ILE A 145 -3.93 -19.86 -10.11
N ILE A 146 -4.95 -19.62 -9.28
CA ILE A 146 -4.89 -19.89 -7.84
C ILE A 146 -4.68 -21.39 -7.57
N ASN A 147 -5.34 -22.27 -8.32
CA ASN A 147 -5.14 -23.71 -8.16
C ASN A 147 -3.74 -24.17 -8.63
N THR A 148 -3.08 -23.42 -9.52
CA THR A 148 -1.71 -23.71 -9.94
C THR A 148 -0.68 -23.46 -8.84
N LEU A 149 -0.96 -22.54 -7.89
CA LEU A 149 -0.11 -22.30 -6.72
C LEU A 149 0.12 -23.56 -5.87
N ASP A 150 -0.88 -24.44 -5.78
CA ASP A 150 -0.78 -25.69 -5.01
C ASP A 150 -0.01 -26.78 -5.79
N LYS A 151 0.16 -26.64 -7.11
CA LYS A 151 0.81 -27.63 -7.98
C LYS A 151 2.31 -27.43 -8.13
N ILE A 152 2.76 -26.17 -8.16
CA ILE A 152 4.15 -25.83 -8.40
C ILE A 152 4.90 -25.79 -7.06
N ASN A 153 5.87 -26.70 -6.90
CA ASN A 153 6.72 -26.76 -5.74
C ASN A 153 8.04 -26.02 -5.99
N GLU A 154 8.16 -24.80 -5.45
CA GLU A 154 9.35 -23.94 -5.61
C GLU A 154 10.67 -24.57 -5.13
N GLU A 155 10.63 -25.60 -4.27
CA GLU A 155 11.83 -26.26 -3.76
C GLU A 155 12.43 -27.27 -4.76
N GLU A 156 11.67 -27.67 -5.79
CA GLU A 156 12.09 -28.70 -6.74
C GLU A 156 13.08 -28.18 -7.79
N SER A 157 12.86 -26.97 -8.32
CA SER A 157 13.73 -26.40 -9.36
C SER A 157 13.69 -24.86 -9.40
N GLU A 158 14.68 -24.26 -10.05
CA GLU A 158 14.74 -22.81 -10.26
C GLU A 158 13.64 -22.33 -11.22
N GLU A 159 13.29 -23.14 -12.21
CA GLU A 159 12.17 -22.87 -13.12
C GLU A 159 10.83 -22.79 -12.37
N TYR A 160 10.60 -23.69 -11.41
CA TYR A 160 9.38 -23.68 -10.60
C TYR A 160 9.35 -22.51 -9.61
N TYR A 161 10.50 -22.15 -9.06
CA TYR A 161 10.65 -20.92 -8.28
C TYR A 161 10.27 -19.69 -9.12
N ASN A 162 10.79 -19.59 -10.34
CA ASN A 162 10.49 -18.49 -11.27
C ASN A 162 9.02 -18.49 -11.71
N ALA A 163 8.40 -19.66 -11.87
CA ALA A 163 7.00 -19.78 -12.21
C ALA A 163 6.07 -19.17 -11.14
N ILE A 164 6.38 -19.36 -9.84
CA ILE A 164 5.66 -18.67 -8.77
C ILE A 164 5.88 -17.15 -8.86
N SER A 165 7.08 -16.68 -9.19
CA SER A 165 7.32 -15.25 -9.42
C SER A 165 6.43 -14.71 -10.55
N SER A 166 6.31 -15.44 -11.67
CA SER A 166 5.43 -15.08 -12.78
C SER A 166 3.95 -15.06 -12.37
N ILE A 167 3.50 -16.01 -11.54
CA ILE A 167 2.13 -16.01 -11.00
C ILE A 167 1.88 -14.78 -10.10
N LEU A 168 2.83 -14.44 -9.23
CA LEU A 168 2.71 -13.24 -8.39
C LEU A 168 2.65 -11.97 -9.26
N ASN A 169 3.41 -11.92 -10.36
CA ASN A 169 3.35 -10.83 -11.33
C ASN A 169 1.99 -10.74 -12.04
N ILE A 170 1.37 -11.88 -12.39
CA ILE A 170 0.00 -11.87 -12.92
C ILE A 170 -0.96 -11.26 -11.90
N PHE A 171 -0.84 -11.57 -10.61
CA PHE A 171 -1.69 -10.95 -9.58
C PHE A 171 -1.44 -9.44 -9.45
N GLU A 172 -0.18 -8.99 -9.49
CA GLU A 172 0.17 -7.57 -9.52
C GLU A 172 -0.51 -6.87 -10.70
N ASN A 173 -0.33 -7.42 -11.91
CA ASN A 173 -0.94 -6.92 -13.14
C ASN A 173 -2.47 -6.80 -12.98
N ILE A 174 -3.14 -7.84 -12.49
CA ILE A 174 -4.60 -7.83 -12.29
C ILE A 174 -5.03 -6.75 -11.28
N PHE A 175 -4.28 -6.56 -10.20
CA PHE A 175 -4.58 -5.50 -9.22
C PHE A 175 -4.27 -4.10 -9.74
N GLU A 176 -3.31 -3.92 -10.64
CA GLU A 176 -3.00 -2.62 -11.27
C GLU A 176 -4.12 -2.17 -12.23
N LEU A 177 -4.76 -3.11 -12.92
CA LEU A 177 -5.82 -2.81 -13.89
C LEU A 177 -7.10 -2.20 -13.29
N GLU A 178 -7.32 -2.36 -11.98
CA GLU A 178 -8.47 -1.81 -11.24
C GLU A 178 -9.85 -2.08 -11.90
N ASN A 179 -10.03 -3.28 -12.45
CA ASN A 179 -11.25 -3.67 -13.16
C ASN A 179 -11.86 -4.97 -12.60
N ASN A 180 -12.97 -5.41 -13.20
CA ASN A 180 -13.74 -6.57 -12.71
C ASN A 180 -12.96 -7.90 -12.69
N LEU A 181 -11.81 -8.00 -13.36
CA LEU A 181 -10.96 -9.19 -13.32
C LEU A 181 -10.44 -9.46 -11.90
N GLN A 182 -10.27 -8.45 -11.03
CA GLN A 182 -9.76 -8.70 -9.68
C GLN A 182 -10.80 -9.31 -8.72
N ASN A 183 -12.09 -9.24 -9.04
CA ASN A 183 -13.21 -9.50 -8.10
C ASN A 183 -13.11 -10.87 -7.43
N ASP A 184 -12.80 -11.92 -8.21
CA ASP A 184 -12.65 -13.27 -7.69
C ASP A 184 -11.44 -13.38 -6.75
N LEU A 185 -10.35 -12.64 -7.00
CA LEU A 185 -9.16 -12.64 -6.14
C LEU A 185 -9.45 -12.05 -4.75
N LEU A 186 -10.25 -10.97 -4.70
CA LEU A 186 -10.54 -10.24 -3.45
C LEU A 186 -11.31 -11.06 -2.41
N THR A 187 -12.04 -12.09 -2.85
CA THR A 187 -12.85 -12.94 -1.98
C THR A 187 -12.27 -14.35 -1.83
N ASN A 188 -11.12 -14.64 -2.44
CA ASN A 188 -10.55 -15.97 -2.45
C ASN A 188 -9.66 -16.24 -1.24
N SER A 189 -10.16 -17.07 -0.32
CA SER A 189 -9.40 -17.46 0.87
C SER A 189 -8.14 -18.26 0.58
N LYS A 190 -8.10 -19.07 -0.49
CA LYS A 190 -6.90 -19.84 -0.85
C LYS A 190 -5.74 -18.92 -1.19
N LEU A 191 -5.98 -17.87 -1.99
CA LEU A 191 -4.95 -16.88 -2.32
C LEU A 191 -4.42 -16.20 -1.05
N LEU A 192 -5.33 -15.70 -0.19
CA LEU A 192 -4.91 -15.09 1.08
C LEU A 192 -4.02 -16.02 1.90
N PHE A 193 -4.48 -17.26 2.15
CA PHE A 193 -3.74 -18.19 3.00
C PHE A 193 -2.44 -18.68 2.36
N PHE A 194 -2.39 -18.77 1.02
CA PHE A 194 -1.15 -18.99 0.30
C PHE A 194 -0.15 -17.86 0.57
N LEU A 195 -0.53 -16.60 0.38
CA LEU A 195 0.34 -15.45 0.62
C LEU A 195 0.85 -15.40 2.07
N LEU A 196 -0.06 -15.55 3.06
CA LEU A 196 0.31 -15.56 4.47
C LEU A 196 1.29 -16.70 4.81
N LYS A 197 1.07 -17.90 4.26
CA LYS A 197 1.96 -19.04 4.45
C LYS A 197 3.31 -18.81 3.78
N ARG A 198 3.32 -18.26 2.56
CA ARG A 198 4.53 -18.03 1.77
C ARG A 198 5.45 -16.99 2.39
N ILE A 199 4.88 -15.94 2.98
CA ILE A 199 5.63 -14.93 3.78
C ILE A 199 6.29 -15.57 5.01
N ASN A 200 5.61 -16.53 5.65
CA ASN A 200 6.12 -17.17 6.86
C ASN A 200 7.15 -18.29 6.59
N ASN A 201 7.03 -18.95 5.44
CA ASN A 201 7.84 -20.10 5.04
C ASN A 201 8.78 -19.70 3.91
N GLU A 202 9.96 -19.24 4.30
CA GLU A 202 11.00 -18.85 3.37
C GLU A 202 11.87 -20.05 3.00
N ILE A 203 12.18 -20.16 1.71
CA ILE A 203 12.97 -21.26 1.14
C ILE A 203 14.47 -20.96 1.26
N LYS A 204 14.83 -19.68 1.15
CA LYS A 204 16.22 -19.19 1.22
C LYS A 204 16.32 -17.91 2.05
N SER A 205 17.52 -17.54 2.47
CA SER A 205 17.72 -16.34 3.32
C SER A 205 17.35 -15.02 2.63
N ASP A 206 17.45 -14.98 1.30
CA ASP A 206 17.11 -13.85 0.44
C ASP A 206 15.97 -14.23 -0.52
N ASP A 207 14.89 -14.72 0.06
CA ASP A 207 13.74 -15.24 -0.69
C ASP A 207 12.91 -14.09 -1.29
N GLN A 208 13.15 -13.83 -2.58
CA GLN A 208 12.44 -12.80 -3.35
C GLN A 208 10.94 -13.12 -3.52
N ASN A 209 10.56 -14.40 -3.60
CA ASN A 209 9.15 -14.78 -3.70
C ASN A 209 8.42 -14.56 -2.38
N SER A 210 9.09 -14.74 -1.23
CA SER A 210 8.53 -14.32 0.06
C SER A 210 8.35 -12.81 0.16
N LEU A 211 9.28 -12.02 -0.39
CA LEU A 211 9.15 -10.56 -0.44
C LEU A 211 7.98 -10.17 -1.35
N TYR A 212 7.94 -10.70 -2.56
CA TYR A 212 6.90 -10.40 -3.54
C TYR A 212 5.51 -10.80 -3.03
N ALA A 213 5.38 -11.97 -2.37
CA ALA A 213 4.14 -12.38 -1.72
C ALA A 213 3.67 -11.39 -0.65
N SER A 214 4.59 -10.71 0.06
CA SER A 214 4.24 -9.66 1.02
C SER A 214 3.73 -8.39 0.35
N GLU A 215 4.22 -8.05 -0.84
CA GLU A 215 3.74 -6.92 -1.64
C GLU A 215 2.35 -7.21 -2.23
N ILE A 216 2.16 -8.41 -2.78
CA ILE A 216 0.84 -8.87 -3.25
C ILE A 216 -0.17 -8.91 -2.10
N LEU A 217 0.22 -9.29 -0.88
CA LEU A 217 -0.67 -9.23 0.28
C LEU A 217 -1.11 -7.79 0.61
N VAL A 218 -0.19 -6.82 0.52
CA VAL A 218 -0.50 -5.40 0.72
C VAL A 218 -1.51 -4.92 -0.33
N LEU A 219 -1.28 -5.25 -1.61
CA LEU A 219 -2.20 -4.93 -2.70
C LEU A 219 -3.56 -5.60 -2.50
N LEU A 220 -3.60 -6.89 -2.17
CA LEU A 220 -4.84 -7.61 -1.92
C LEU A 220 -5.67 -6.93 -0.82
N ILE A 221 -5.08 -6.60 0.33
CA ILE A 221 -5.78 -5.94 1.43
C ILE A 221 -6.25 -4.54 1.03
N LEU A 222 -5.42 -3.78 0.31
CA LEU A 222 -5.79 -2.46 -0.20
C LEU A 222 -6.99 -2.54 -1.15
N ARG A 223 -6.97 -3.48 -2.10
CA ARG A 223 -8.05 -3.68 -3.08
C ARG A 223 -9.32 -4.21 -2.43
N ILE A 224 -9.22 -5.08 -1.43
CA ILE A 224 -10.38 -5.51 -0.63
C ILE A 224 -11.06 -4.29 0.00
N ASN A 225 -10.30 -3.39 0.64
CA ASN A 225 -10.86 -2.19 1.26
C ASN A 225 -11.54 -1.24 0.26
N GLN A 226 -11.05 -1.18 -0.98
CA GLN A 226 -11.55 -0.28 -2.02
C GLN A 226 -12.76 -0.84 -2.77
N PHE A 227 -12.75 -2.12 -3.11
CA PHE A 227 -13.66 -2.70 -4.11
C PHE A 227 -14.53 -3.84 -3.58
N ALA A 228 -14.18 -4.45 -2.44
CA ALA A 228 -14.93 -5.57 -1.88
C ALA A 228 -15.76 -5.16 -0.67
N GLN A 229 -16.93 -5.79 -0.54
CA GLN A 229 -17.81 -5.61 0.62
C GLN A 229 -17.89 -6.91 1.40
N ASN A 230 -18.14 -6.81 2.71
CA ASN A 230 -18.42 -7.94 3.60
C ASN A 230 -17.30 -8.99 3.77
N VAL A 231 -16.14 -8.82 3.14
CA VAL A 231 -15.01 -9.77 3.25
C VAL A 231 -14.58 -9.95 4.70
N TYR A 232 -14.54 -8.87 5.48
CA TYR A 232 -14.13 -8.90 6.87
C TYR A 232 -15.26 -9.29 7.86
N ASN A 233 -16.49 -9.50 7.38
CA ASN A 233 -17.61 -9.90 8.24
C ASN A 233 -17.39 -11.28 8.85
N ASP A 234 -16.59 -12.13 8.20
CA ASP A 234 -16.11 -13.36 8.81
C ASP A 234 -14.99 -13.01 9.82
N PHE A 235 -15.36 -12.99 11.10
CA PHE A 235 -14.42 -12.76 12.19
C PHE A 235 -13.24 -13.75 12.16
N TYR A 236 -13.47 -15.02 11.80
CA TYR A 236 -12.41 -16.03 11.73
C TYR A 236 -11.40 -15.73 10.62
N TYR A 237 -11.89 -15.24 9.48
CA TYR A 237 -11.05 -14.78 8.39
C TYR A 237 -10.15 -13.62 8.84
N THR A 238 -10.76 -12.58 9.42
CA THR A 238 -10.03 -11.37 9.83
C THR A 238 -9.05 -11.62 10.97
N ILE A 239 -9.46 -12.35 12.03
CA ILE A 239 -8.55 -12.70 13.14
C ILE A 239 -7.39 -13.57 12.67
N SER A 240 -7.59 -14.42 11.65
CA SER A 240 -6.50 -15.22 11.08
C SER A 240 -5.44 -14.33 10.45
N ILE A 241 -5.84 -13.33 9.65
CA ILE A 241 -4.90 -12.38 9.03
C ILE A 241 -4.09 -11.66 10.11
N PHE A 242 -4.77 -11.08 11.12
CA PHE A 242 -4.10 -10.41 12.24
C PHE A 242 -3.11 -11.32 12.95
N ASN A 243 -3.53 -12.55 13.29
CA ASN A 243 -2.66 -13.51 13.99
C ASN A 243 -1.42 -13.88 13.17
N PHE A 244 -1.55 -14.10 11.85
CA PHE A 244 -0.40 -14.39 10.99
C PHE A 244 0.59 -13.21 10.95
N ILE A 245 0.09 -12.00 10.68
CA ILE A 245 0.93 -10.79 10.58
C ILE A 245 1.60 -10.48 11.92
N LEU A 246 0.84 -10.44 13.03
CA LEU A 246 1.37 -10.14 14.35
C LEU A 246 2.36 -11.20 14.82
N LYS A 247 2.10 -12.49 14.55
CA LYS A 247 3.04 -13.57 14.86
C LYS A 247 4.34 -13.40 14.07
N TYR A 248 4.27 -13.05 12.78
CA TYR A 248 5.47 -12.82 11.98
C TYR A 248 6.30 -11.65 12.53
N ILE A 249 5.66 -10.50 12.79
CA ILE A 249 6.30 -9.32 13.39
C ILE A 249 6.94 -9.66 14.75
N SER A 250 6.25 -10.46 15.58
CA SER A 250 6.71 -10.81 16.92
C SER A 250 8.05 -11.56 16.96
N LYS A 251 8.43 -12.25 15.86
CA LYS A 251 9.75 -12.92 15.74
C LYS A 251 10.92 -11.94 15.86
N TYR A 252 10.69 -10.67 15.55
CA TYR A 252 11.68 -9.59 15.55
C TYR A 252 11.46 -8.59 16.69
N LYS A 253 10.64 -8.94 17.70
CA LYS A 253 10.33 -8.01 18.78
C LYS A 253 11.56 -7.59 19.60
N ASP A 254 12.55 -8.46 19.72
CA ASP A 254 13.77 -8.23 20.51
C ASP A 254 15.04 -8.11 19.63
N LYS A 255 14.94 -8.06 18.31
CA LYS A 255 16.10 -8.03 17.40
C LYS A 255 15.81 -7.29 16.09
N ASP A 256 16.84 -6.67 15.51
CA ASP A 256 16.72 -6.08 14.18
C ASP A 256 16.61 -7.16 13.10
N PRO A 257 15.91 -6.89 11.98
CA PRO A 257 15.86 -7.83 10.86
C PRO A 257 17.26 -7.96 10.22
N PRO A 258 17.66 -9.19 9.83
CA PRO A 258 19.05 -9.50 9.49
C PRO A 258 19.51 -8.93 8.14
N ASN A 259 18.61 -8.71 7.19
CA ASN A 259 18.93 -8.25 5.84
C ASN A 259 17.86 -7.27 5.31
N ILE A 260 18.07 -6.72 4.11
CA ILE A 260 17.18 -5.74 3.48
C ILE A 260 15.83 -6.38 3.16
N ASN A 261 15.81 -7.57 2.56
CA ASN A 261 14.56 -8.28 2.26
C ASN A 261 13.67 -8.47 3.49
N LYS A 262 14.23 -8.82 4.66
CA LYS A 262 13.45 -8.95 5.89
C LYS A 262 12.92 -7.63 6.41
N LYS A 263 13.67 -6.54 6.21
CA LYS A 263 13.19 -5.21 6.54
C LYS A 263 11.97 -4.87 5.68
N GLU A 264 12.06 -5.09 4.37
CA GLU A 264 10.95 -4.82 3.44
C GLU A 264 9.73 -5.70 3.72
N ILE A 265 9.89 -7.01 3.91
CA ILE A 265 8.77 -7.91 4.29
C ILE A 265 8.07 -7.41 5.56
N LEU A 266 8.84 -6.98 6.56
CA LEU A 266 8.26 -6.43 7.79
C LEU A 266 7.55 -5.11 7.53
N LEU A 267 8.11 -4.20 6.72
CA LEU A 267 7.43 -2.96 6.35
C LEU A 267 6.12 -3.24 5.59
N ASN A 268 6.11 -4.21 4.69
CA ASN A 268 4.91 -4.67 4.00
C ASN A 268 3.88 -5.28 4.96
N CYS A 269 4.31 -6.08 5.94
CA CYS A 269 3.43 -6.57 7.02
C CYS A 269 2.80 -5.41 7.82
N PHE A 270 3.58 -4.36 8.12
CA PHE A 270 3.09 -3.17 8.80
C PHE A 270 2.12 -2.35 7.94
N GLN A 271 2.36 -2.26 6.63
CA GLN A 271 1.47 -1.59 5.69
C GLN A 271 0.15 -2.35 5.55
N ALA A 272 0.20 -3.68 5.39
CA ALA A 272 -0.96 -4.56 5.41
C ALA A 272 -1.77 -4.40 6.71
N LEU A 273 -1.08 -4.39 7.86
CA LEU A 273 -1.70 -4.15 9.16
C LEU A 273 -2.36 -2.77 9.24
N GLY A 274 -1.68 -1.72 8.78
CA GLY A 274 -2.21 -0.36 8.71
C GLY A 274 -3.48 -0.28 7.86
N ASN A 275 -3.47 -0.91 6.67
CA ASN A 275 -4.62 -0.96 5.77
C ASN A 275 -5.83 -1.66 6.43
N LEU A 276 -5.61 -2.77 7.14
CA LEU A 276 -6.69 -3.43 7.91
C LEU A 276 -7.29 -2.51 8.97
N LEU A 277 -6.46 -1.70 9.64
CA LEU A 277 -6.85 -0.84 10.76
C LEU A 277 -7.54 0.46 10.34
N LEU A 278 -7.60 0.76 9.04
CA LEU A 278 -8.44 1.85 8.52
C LEU A 278 -9.94 1.58 8.77
N LEU A 279 -10.32 0.30 8.86
CA LEU A 279 -11.68 -0.10 9.21
C LEU A 279 -11.84 -0.15 10.73
N ASN A 280 -12.79 0.61 11.27
CA ASN A 280 -13.01 0.71 12.72
C ASN A 280 -13.37 -0.63 13.38
N GLU A 281 -14.07 -1.52 12.67
CA GLU A 281 -14.42 -2.86 13.16
C GLU A 281 -13.16 -3.71 13.45
N ASN A 282 -12.15 -3.59 12.59
CA ASN A 282 -10.90 -4.32 12.70
C ASN A 282 -10.04 -3.89 13.90
N LYS A 283 -10.24 -2.67 14.43
CA LYS A 283 -9.53 -2.20 15.64
C LYS A 283 -9.84 -3.06 16.87
N LYS A 284 -11.08 -3.56 17.01
CA LYS A 284 -11.46 -4.49 18.10
C LYS A 284 -10.78 -5.85 17.96
N ILE A 285 -10.66 -6.33 16.72
CA ILE A 285 -9.99 -7.60 16.39
C ILE A 285 -8.50 -7.49 16.72
N PHE A 286 -7.86 -6.39 16.33
CA PHE A 286 -6.48 -6.09 16.69
C PHE A 286 -6.23 -6.06 18.20
N GLU A 287 -7.15 -5.47 18.97
CA GLU A 287 -7.08 -5.49 20.44
C GLU A 287 -7.18 -6.93 20.97
N SER A 288 -8.16 -7.72 20.50
CA SER A 288 -8.30 -9.13 20.89
C SER A 288 -7.09 -10.00 20.54
N ALA A 289 -6.31 -9.60 19.53
CA ALA A 289 -5.10 -10.29 19.10
C ALA A 289 -3.84 -9.82 19.86
N ASN A 290 -4.00 -9.05 20.95
CA ASN A 290 -2.92 -8.43 21.72
C ASN A 290 -1.98 -7.54 20.86
N GLY A 291 -2.56 -6.89 19.85
CA GLY A 291 -1.81 -6.05 18.93
C GLY A 291 -1.19 -4.83 19.61
N LEU A 292 -1.91 -4.20 20.54
CA LEU A 292 -1.45 -3.02 21.28
C LEU A 292 -0.22 -3.34 22.15
N GLU A 293 -0.24 -4.47 22.85
CA GLU A 293 0.86 -4.95 23.68
C GLU A 293 2.11 -5.23 22.84
N LEU A 294 1.95 -5.85 21.67
CA LEU A 294 3.06 -6.09 20.75
C LEU A 294 3.63 -4.75 20.26
N MET A 295 2.80 -3.84 19.75
CA MET A 295 3.27 -2.52 19.27
C MET A 295 4.00 -1.76 20.37
N LEU A 296 3.51 -1.83 21.61
CA LEU A 296 4.16 -1.17 22.74
C LEU A 296 5.51 -1.80 23.09
N LYS A 297 5.61 -3.14 23.03
CA LYS A 297 6.88 -3.84 23.21
C LYS A 297 7.88 -3.39 22.14
N LEU A 298 7.48 -3.29 20.87
CA LEU A 298 8.35 -2.81 19.78
C LEU A 298 8.81 -1.36 20.00
N LEU A 299 7.90 -0.48 20.43
CA LEU A 299 8.20 0.91 20.77
C LEU A 299 9.22 1.03 21.91
N SER A 300 9.17 0.12 22.88
CA SER A 300 10.07 0.12 24.04
C SER A 300 11.52 -0.26 23.70
N GLU A 301 11.72 -1.06 22.66
CA GLU A 301 13.02 -1.62 22.28
C GLU A 301 13.89 -0.65 21.48
N ARG A 302 13.31 0.40 20.88
CA ARG A 302 14.01 1.43 20.09
C ARG A 302 14.87 0.87 18.94
N LYS A 303 14.46 -0.29 18.42
CA LYS A 303 15.05 -1.00 17.28
C LYS A 303 14.37 -0.60 15.97
N PHE A 304 14.70 -1.26 14.86
CA PHE A 304 14.13 -1.03 13.53
C PHE A 304 12.59 -0.92 13.55
N LEU A 305 11.92 -1.82 14.28
CA LEU A 305 10.46 -1.88 14.37
C LEU A 305 9.81 -0.81 15.27
N CYS A 306 10.61 0.04 15.92
CA CYS A 306 10.09 1.17 16.71
C CYS A 306 9.29 2.15 15.83
N PHE A 307 9.80 2.51 14.65
CA PHE A 307 9.14 3.49 13.77
C PHE A 307 7.83 2.96 13.17
N PRO A 308 7.78 1.75 12.57
CA PRO A 308 6.53 1.18 12.11
C PRO A 308 5.48 1.01 13.23
N SER A 309 5.90 0.64 14.45
CA SER A 309 4.97 0.53 15.58
C SER A 309 4.32 1.86 15.97
N LEU A 310 5.06 2.97 15.83
CA LEU A 310 4.53 4.30 16.08
C LEU A 310 3.44 4.67 15.06
N LYS A 311 3.64 4.33 13.78
CA LYS A 311 2.63 4.53 12.72
C LYS A 311 1.33 3.80 13.02
N ILE A 312 1.41 2.56 13.51
CA ILE A 312 0.22 1.81 13.94
C ILE A 312 -0.50 2.53 15.10
N PHE A 313 0.23 3.06 16.09
CA PHE A 313 -0.39 3.83 17.17
C PHE A 313 -1.10 5.09 16.68
N ALA A 314 -0.55 5.80 15.69
CA ALA A 314 -1.22 6.97 15.10
C ALA A 314 -2.57 6.61 14.45
N ILE A 315 -2.71 5.39 13.91
CA ILE A 315 -3.96 4.89 13.29
C ILE A 315 -4.99 4.42 14.34
N VAL A 316 -4.56 3.73 15.40
CA VAL A 316 -5.50 3.06 16.32
C VAL A 316 -5.94 3.92 17.51
N LEU A 317 -5.14 4.92 17.91
CA LEU A 317 -5.45 5.78 19.05
C LEU A 317 -6.45 6.87 18.66
N THR A 318 -7.68 6.49 18.30
CA THR A 318 -8.73 7.41 17.82
C THR A 318 -9.99 7.39 18.69
N SER A 319 -9.94 6.76 19.87
CA SER A 319 -11.08 6.67 20.76
C SER A 319 -10.64 6.68 22.22
N LYS A 320 -11.59 7.02 23.12
CA LYS A 320 -11.35 7.09 24.56
C LYS A 320 -10.77 5.80 25.13
N ASP A 321 -11.33 4.65 24.77
CA ASP A 321 -10.97 3.36 25.38
C ASP A 321 -9.54 2.96 25.00
N VAL A 322 -9.19 3.05 23.71
CA VAL A 322 -7.85 2.69 23.22
C VAL A 322 -6.80 3.69 23.73
N CYS A 323 -7.10 4.99 23.74
CA CYS A 323 -6.21 6.02 24.30
C CYS A 323 -5.96 5.80 25.80
N ASN A 324 -7.00 5.53 26.59
CA ASN A 324 -6.83 5.24 28.02
C ASN A 324 -6.01 3.95 28.22
N LYS A 325 -6.27 2.91 27.44
CA LYS A 325 -5.52 1.65 27.48
C LYS A 325 -4.02 1.85 27.20
N PHE A 326 -3.67 2.67 26.20
CA PHE A 326 -2.28 3.02 25.91
C PHE A 326 -1.58 3.67 27.11
N VAL A 327 -2.28 4.57 27.82
CA VAL A 327 -1.76 5.21 29.04
C VAL A 327 -1.60 4.20 30.19
N GLU A 328 -2.55 3.29 30.36
CA GLU A 328 -2.50 2.23 31.37
C GLU A 328 -1.34 1.27 31.15
N LEU A 329 -1.05 0.93 29.90
CA LEU A 329 0.10 0.11 29.51
C LEU A 329 1.45 0.87 29.62
N SER A 330 1.47 2.09 30.17
CA SER A 330 2.67 2.92 30.33
C SER A 330 3.28 3.42 29.01
N GLY A 331 2.46 3.56 27.96
CA GLY A 331 2.87 4.08 26.66
C GLY A 331 3.49 5.48 26.69
N LEU A 332 3.04 6.33 27.62
CA LEU A 332 3.53 7.71 27.77
C LEU A 332 5.04 7.80 27.99
N LYS A 333 5.64 6.83 28.70
CA LYS A 333 7.09 6.81 28.95
C LYS A 333 7.85 6.76 27.63
N TYR A 334 7.45 5.86 26.73
CA TYR A 334 8.16 5.64 25.47
C TYR A 334 7.86 6.75 24.47
N LEU A 335 6.58 7.14 24.33
CA LEU A 335 6.15 8.24 23.46
C LEU A 335 6.89 9.54 23.77
N PHE A 336 6.91 9.98 25.04
CA PHE A 336 7.57 11.24 25.41
C PHE A 336 9.09 11.15 25.40
N CYS A 337 9.69 9.94 25.47
CA CYS A 337 11.11 9.79 25.16
C CYS A 337 11.39 10.08 23.68
N LEU A 338 10.54 9.59 22.77
CA LEU A 338 10.67 9.80 21.33
C LEU A 338 10.39 11.27 20.94
N PHE A 339 9.35 11.88 21.53
CA PHE A 339 8.98 13.29 21.28
C PHE A 339 10.12 14.28 21.58
N MET A 340 10.94 13.98 22.59
CA MET A 340 12.07 14.84 22.97
C MET A 340 13.32 14.63 22.11
N LEU A 341 13.33 13.67 21.17
CA LEU A 341 14.43 13.50 20.23
C LEU A 341 14.43 14.66 19.24
N ARG A 342 15.53 15.41 19.18
CA ARG A 342 15.69 16.59 18.30
C ARG A 342 16.27 16.23 16.93
N THR A 343 17.01 15.14 16.83
CA THR A 343 17.66 14.69 15.61
C THR A 343 17.54 13.19 15.48
N LEU A 344 16.85 12.75 14.43
CA LEU A 344 17.02 11.41 13.90
C LEU A 344 18.04 11.53 12.77
N ASN A 345 19.19 10.88 12.90
CA ASN A 345 20.18 10.81 11.82
C ASN A 345 19.62 9.92 10.70
N LYS A 346 18.75 10.45 9.82
CA LYS A 346 18.22 9.83 8.60
C LYS A 346 17.51 10.89 7.73
N SER A 347 17.23 10.54 6.47
CA SER A 347 16.62 11.38 5.42
C SER A 347 15.47 12.26 5.90
N LYS A 348 15.29 13.43 5.26
CA LYS A 348 14.24 14.41 5.62
C LYS A 348 12.83 13.81 5.65
N THR A 349 12.50 12.93 4.70
CA THR A 349 11.18 12.26 4.58
C THR A 349 10.84 11.43 5.82
N ASN A 350 11.80 10.66 6.34
CA ASN A 350 11.60 9.84 7.54
C ASN A 350 11.43 10.70 8.81
N THR A 351 11.91 11.95 8.80
CA THR A 351 11.78 12.85 9.96
C THR A 351 10.39 13.47 10.03
N LEU A 352 9.81 13.84 8.88
CA LEU A 352 8.44 14.38 8.82
C LEU A 352 7.43 13.33 9.29
N GLU A 353 7.43 12.15 8.67
CA GLU A 353 6.50 11.07 9.04
C GLU A 353 6.66 10.67 10.52
N PHE A 354 7.88 10.69 11.05
CA PHE A 354 8.10 10.42 12.47
C PHE A 354 7.49 11.50 13.38
N GLU A 355 7.77 12.78 13.13
CA GLU A 355 7.23 13.86 13.94
C GLU A 355 5.71 13.92 13.83
N GLU A 356 5.16 13.72 12.63
CA GLU A 356 3.71 13.66 12.39
C GLU A 356 3.07 12.56 13.22
N ASN A 357 3.56 11.32 13.14
CA ASN A 357 3.01 10.20 13.92
C ASN A 357 3.05 10.49 15.43
N ILE A 358 4.12 11.10 15.96
CA ILE A 358 4.19 11.47 17.38
C ILE A 358 3.14 12.53 17.72
N ILE A 359 3.05 13.59 16.91
CA ILE A 359 2.14 14.70 17.14
C ILE A 359 0.68 14.23 17.02
N THR A 360 0.36 13.37 16.05
CA THR A 360 -0.95 12.72 15.92
C THR A 360 -1.31 11.93 17.17
N ILE A 361 -0.40 11.09 17.68
CA ILE A 361 -0.65 10.34 18.92
C ILE A 361 -0.88 11.28 20.09
N ILE A 362 -0.02 12.30 20.28
CA ILE A 362 -0.16 13.24 21.40
C ILE A 362 -1.47 14.02 21.31
N SER A 363 -1.84 14.49 20.12
CA SER A 363 -3.11 15.18 19.86
C SER A 363 -4.29 14.30 20.26
N ASN A 364 -4.32 13.06 19.77
CA ASN A 364 -5.40 12.13 20.09
C ASN A 364 -5.46 11.77 21.57
N LEU A 365 -4.33 11.67 22.26
CA LEU A 365 -4.31 11.48 23.71
C LEU A 365 -4.89 12.70 24.45
N CYS A 366 -4.56 13.92 24.01
CA CYS A 366 -5.12 15.15 24.60
C CYS A 366 -6.64 15.28 24.35
N ILE A 367 -7.10 14.85 23.18
CA ILE A 367 -8.52 14.92 22.79
C ILE A 367 -9.32 13.82 23.50
N TYR A 368 -8.91 12.55 23.39
CA TYR A 368 -9.78 11.42 23.73
C TYR A 368 -9.56 10.84 25.14
N CYS A 369 -8.39 11.04 25.78
CA CYS A 369 -8.21 10.54 27.15
C CYS A 369 -9.17 11.23 28.12
N THR A 370 -9.56 10.49 29.16
CA THR A 370 -10.44 11.02 30.23
C THR A 370 -9.96 10.58 31.60
N GLY A 371 -10.42 11.25 32.66
CA GLY A 371 -10.18 10.81 34.03
C GLY A 371 -8.69 10.77 34.41
N THR A 372 -8.27 9.67 35.04
CA THR A 372 -6.88 9.50 35.52
C THR A 372 -5.87 9.46 34.37
N SER A 373 -6.23 8.87 33.23
CA SER A 373 -5.37 8.81 32.04
C SER A 373 -5.12 10.21 31.46
N LEU A 374 -6.15 11.06 31.39
CA LEU A 374 -6.00 12.46 30.99
C LEU A 374 -5.09 13.23 31.96
N GLY A 375 -5.27 13.04 33.26
CA GLY A 375 -4.40 13.63 34.27
C GLY A 375 -2.94 13.20 34.12
N ARG A 376 -2.68 11.95 33.75
CA ARG A 376 -1.31 11.47 33.45
C ARG A 376 -0.72 12.14 32.21
N VAL A 377 -1.50 12.30 31.13
CA VAL A 377 -1.06 13.03 29.92
C VAL A 377 -0.72 14.47 30.28
N LEU A 378 -1.60 15.16 31.00
CA LEU A 378 -1.39 16.55 31.44
C LEU A 378 -0.12 16.69 32.30
N ASN A 379 0.10 15.77 33.24
CA ASN A 379 1.30 15.78 34.08
C ASN A 379 2.59 15.69 33.25
N LYS A 380 2.60 14.98 32.11
CA LYS A 380 3.77 14.95 31.22
C LYS A 380 4.16 16.34 30.73
N PHE A 381 3.20 17.23 30.49
CA PHE A 381 3.44 18.61 30.07
C PHE A 381 3.82 19.55 31.22
N GLY A 382 3.57 19.17 32.47
CA GLY A 382 4.04 19.90 33.66
C GLY A 382 5.48 19.55 34.08
N GLU A 383 6.04 18.45 33.58
CA GLU A 383 7.39 18.00 33.95
C GLU A 383 8.49 19.00 33.53
N LYS A 384 9.53 19.10 34.37
CA LYS A 384 10.78 19.85 34.08
C LYS A 384 10.54 21.25 33.51
N LYS A 385 9.74 22.06 34.22
CA LYS A 385 9.40 23.43 33.80
C LYS A 385 8.76 23.48 32.42
N CYS A 386 7.81 22.58 32.16
CA CYS A 386 7.09 22.52 30.90
C CYS A 386 7.98 22.36 29.65
N GLU A 387 9.10 21.62 29.74
CA GLU A 387 10.01 21.43 28.59
C GLU A 387 9.32 20.84 27.34
N LYS A 388 8.20 20.13 27.55
CA LYS A 388 7.40 19.51 26.48
C LYS A 388 6.59 20.56 25.71
N ILE A 389 6.11 21.60 26.39
CA ILE A 389 5.45 22.75 25.77
C ILE A 389 6.48 23.51 24.93
N ILE A 390 7.68 23.71 25.45
CA ILE A 390 8.80 24.32 24.71
C ILE A 390 9.11 23.52 23.44
N ARG A 391 9.23 22.19 23.55
CA ARG A 391 9.45 21.29 22.40
C ARG A 391 8.30 21.35 21.39
N LEU A 392 7.05 21.36 21.85
CA LEU A 392 5.88 21.49 20.99
C LEU A 392 5.92 22.80 20.18
N LEU A 393 6.28 23.91 20.82
CA LEU A 393 6.41 25.21 20.16
C LEU A 393 7.62 25.28 19.21
N GLU A 394 8.70 24.52 19.45
CA GLU A 394 9.81 24.37 18.49
C GLU A 394 9.32 23.68 17.21
N ILE A 395 8.55 22.60 17.34
CA ILE A 395 7.98 21.87 16.21
C ILE A 395 6.97 22.75 15.47
N ARG A 396 6.07 23.43 16.20
CA ARG A 396 5.12 24.39 15.64
C ARG A 396 5.84 25.45 14.80
N GLN A 397 6.87 26.09 15.35
CA GLN A 397 7.62 27.13 14.64
C GLN A 397 8.25 26.58 13.35
N LYS A 398 8.91 25.43 13.43
CA LYS A 398 9.53 24.76 12.28
C LYS A 398 8.53 24.57 11.13
N TYR A 399 7.36 23.99 11.40
CA TYR A 399 6.38 23.71 10.35
C TYR A 399 5.60 24.96 9.93
N SER A 400 5.33 25.91 10.84
CA SER A 400 4.76 27.21 10.51
C SER A 400 5.62 27.95 9.49
N ASP A 401 6.94 28.00 9.70
CA ASP A 401 7.88 28.66 8.78
C ASP A 401 7.88 27.96 7.40
N ILE A 402 7.80 26.62 7.36
CA ILE A 402 7.70 25.87 6.10
C ILE A 402 6.41 26.23 5.37
N ILE A 403 5.25 26.13 6.04
CA ILE A 403 3.94 26.35 5.42
C ILE A 403 3.76 27.80 4.98
N ILE A 404 4.17 28.77 5.78
CA ILE A 404 4.13 30.20 5.39
C ILE A 404 4.97 30.43 4.14
N ASN A 405 6.15 29.81 4.04
CA ASN A 405 7.00 29.94 2.86
C ASN A 405 6.40 29.24 1.63
N GLU A 406 5.76 28.08 1.77
CA GLU A 406 5.08 27.40 0.67
C GLU A 406 3.83 28.18 0.20
N LYS A 407 2.95 28.62 1.11
CA LYS A 407 1.80 29.49 0.78
C LYS A 407 2.24 30.80 0.10
N LYS A 408 3.43 31.35 0.41
CA LYS A 408 4.03 32.50 -0.30
C LYS A 408 4.51 32.12 -1.70
N LYS A 409 5.21 30.99 -1.86
CA LYS A 409 5.68 30.51 -3.16
C LYS A 409 4.54 30.20 -4.11
N GLU A 410 3.42 29.65 -3.64
CA GLU A 410 2.26 29.33 -4.50
C GLU A 410 1.58 30.59 -5.05
N LYS A 411 1.53 31.68 -4.27
CA LYS A 411 1.11 33.00 -4.79
C LYS A 411 1.97 33.45 -5.98
N ASP A 412 3.24 33.04 -6.01
CA ASP A 412 4.19 33.32 -7.11
C ASP A 412 4.23 32.19 -8.18
N LYS A 413 3.75 30.98 -7.85
CA LYS A 413 3.79 29.76 -8.68
C LYS A 413 2.40 29.11 -8.76
N LEU A 414 1.59 29.60 -9.68
CA LEU A 414 0.45 28.86 -10.27
C LEU A 414 0.95 27.66 -11.10
N LEU A 415 1.58 26.66 -10.49
CA LEU A 415 2.19 25.52 -11.20
C LEU A 415 1.24 24.33 -11.37
N ILE A 416 0.41 24.03 -10.37
CA ILE A 416 -0.59 22.94 -10.44
C ILE A 416 -1.72 23.33 -11.40
N ASN A 417 -2.18 24.58 -11.32
CA ASN A 417 -3.11 25.14 -12.31
C ASN A 417 -2.55 25.05 -13.74
N LYS A 418 -1.24 25.22 -13.95
CA LYS A 418 -0.66 25.19 -15.31
C LYS A 418 -0.67 23.80 -15.95
N ASN A 419 -0.44 22.72 -15.20
CA ASN A 419 -0.44 21.38 -15.76
C ASN A 419 -1.87 20.85 -16.00
N LEU A 420 -2.80 21.14 -15.08
CA LEU A 420 -4.22 20.82 -15.23
C LEU A 420 -4.88 21.65 -16.35
N GLN A 421 -4.55 22.94 -16.47
CA GLN A 421 -4.98 23.78 -17.59
C GLN A 421 -4.39 23.32 -18.93
N LYS A 422 -3.13 22.86 -18.97
CA LYS A 422 -2.53 22.28 -20.19
C LYS A 422 -3.22 20.99 -20.64
N LEU A 423 -3.83 20.25 -19.72
CA LEU A 423 -4.55 18.99 -19.99
C LEU A 423 -6.06 19.20 -20.19
N ASN A 424 -6.57 20.44 -20.18
CA ASN A 424 -8.00 20.78 -20.26
C ASN A 424 -8.89 20.05 -19.21
N ILE A 425 -8.32 19.66 -18.07
CA ILE A 425 -9.09 19.03 -16.99
C ILE A 425 -9.74 20.16 -16.16
N GLN A 426 -11.05 20.29 -16.26
CA GLN A 426 -11.83 21.17 -15.38
C GLN A 426 -12.01 20.47 -14.04
N ILE A 427 -11.43 21.04 -12.99
CA ILE A 427 -11.63 20.61 -11.60
C ILE A 427 -12.42 21.72 -10.92
N ASP A 428 -13.41 21.36 -10.10
CA ASP A 428 -14.15 22.34 -9.30
C ASP A 428 -13.26 22.97 -8.21
N ASP A 429 -13.72 24.09 -7.65
CA ASP A 429 -12.95 24.85 -6.66
C ASP A 429 -12.70 24.06 -5.36
N ASP A 430 -13.58 23.12 -5.00
CA ASP A 430 -13.47 22.32 -3.79
C ASP A 430 -12.41 21.22 -3.94
N CYS A 431 -12.40 20.49 -5.07
CA CYS A 431 -11.34 19.55 -5.40
C CYS A 431 -9.97 20.24 -5.49
N LYS A 432 -9.93 21.47 -6.01
CA LYS A 432 -8.70 22.26 -6.06
C LYS A 432 -8.18 22.59 -4.66
N LYS A 433 -9.05 23.04 -3.75
CA LYS A 433 -8.68 23.28 -2.34
C LYS A 433 -8.19 22.01 -1.65
N ASN A 434 -8.84 20.87 -1.91
CA ASN A 434 -8.41 19.58 -1.34
C ASN A 434 -7.02 19.17 -1.84
N LEU A 435 -6.71 19.36 -3.13
CA LEU A 435 -5.38 19.10 -3.67
C LEU A 435 -4.33 20.03 -3.04
N GLU A 436 -4.60 21.33 -2.95
CA GLU A 436 -3.71 22.29 -2.27
C GLU A 436 -3.47 21.90 -0.81
N TYR A 437 -4.51 21.46 -0.10
CA TYR A 437 -4.39 20.96 1.27
C TYR A 437 -3.51 19.70 1.39
N ILE A 438 -3.68 18.74 0.49
CA ILE A 438 -2.86 17.51 0.44
C ILE A 438 -1.40 17.85 0.19
N GLU A 439 -1.12 18.78 -0.73
CA GLU A 439 0.25 19.21 -1.02
C GLU A 439 0.90 19.91 0.19
N LEU A 440 0.13 20.71 0.94
CA LEU A 440 0.60 21.29 2.19
C LEU A 440 0.82 20.21 3.27
N CYS A 441 -0.02 19.17 3.33
CA CYS A 441 0.17 18.03 4.21
C CYS A 441 1.51 17.32 3.93
N ASP A 442 1.90 17.16 2.66
CA ASP A 442 3.23 16.61 2.27
C ASP A 442 4.41 17.47 2.76
N LYS A 443 4.15 18.72 3.19
CA LYS A 443 5.13 19.63 3.80
C LYS A 443 5.01 19.72 5.33
N GLY A 444 4.09 18.96 5.93
CA GLY A 444 3.87 18.86 7.37
C GLY A 444 2.79 19.80 7.90
N TYR A 445 1.80 20.16 7.07
CA TYR A 445 0.70 21.03 7.50
C TYR A 445 -0.15 20.41 8.61
N LEU A 446 -0.46 19.12 8.50
CA LEU A 446 -1.16 18.38 9.56
C LEU A 446 -0.39 18.43 10.88
N THR A 447 0.93 18.26 10.84
CA THR A 447 1.79 18.38 12.03
C THR A 447 1.69 19.79 12.65
N TYR A 448 1.68 20.84 11.82
CA TYR A 448 1.48 22.22 12.30
C TYR A 448 0.09 22.41 12.93
N GLN A 449 -0.98 22.00 12.28
CA GLN A 449 -2.35 22.07 12.79
C GLN A 449 -2.50 21.35 14.14
N LEU A 450 -2.03 20.12 14.21
CA LEU A 450 -2.15 19.30 15.42
C LEU A 450 -1.33 19.85 16.59
N THR A 451 -0.24 20.62 16.35
CA THR A 451 0.45 21.31 17.45
C THR A 451 -0.44 22.35 18.14
N ASP A 452 -1.26 23.07 17.39
CA ASP A 452 -2.21 24.04 17.92
C ASP A 452 -3.42 23.37 18.57
N VAL A 453 -3.88 22.25 18.01
CA VAL A 453 -4.90 21.40 18.65
C VAL A 453 -4.43 20.90 20.01
N ILE A 454 -3.17 20.47 20.14
CA ILE A 454 -2.60 20.08 21.44
C ILE A 454 -2.58 21.27 22.41
N LEU A 455 -2.17 22.46 21.96
CA LEU A 455 -2.11 23.66 22.82
C LEU A 455 -3.48 24.03 23.39
N ILE A 456 -4.50 24.16 22.54
CA ILE A 456 -5.86 24.51 23.01
C ILE A 456 -6.44 23.40 23.88
N SER A 457 -6.14 22.14 23.58
CA SER A 457 -6.62 20.99 24.37
C SER A 457 -6.02 21.02 25.77
N LEU A 458 -4.70 21.23 25.90
CA LEU A 458 -4.04 21.36 27.20
C LEU A 458 -4.54 22.57 27.99
N PHE A 459 -4.78 23.69 27.31
CA PHE A 459 -5.31 24.89 27.95
C PHE A 459 -6.73 24.68 28.47
N PHE A 460 -7.58 24.00 27.71
CA PHE A 460 -8.95 23.68 28.07
C PHE A 460 -9.07 22.78 29.31
N MET A 461 -8.03 22.00 29.64
CA MET A 461 -7.98 21.22 30.88
C MET A 461 -7.90 22.11 32.15
N ASN A 462 -7.70 23.42 31.99
CA ASN A 462 -7.77 24.44 33.04
C ASN A 462 -6.84 24.20 34.23
N ASN A 463 -5.63 23.70 33.96
CA ASN A 463 -4.57 23.60 34.96
C ASN A 463 -3.77 24.89 34.97
N SER A 464 -3.90 25.67 36.06
CA SER A 464 -3.31 27.01 36.17
C SER A 464 -1.80 27.04 35.88
N TYR A 465 -1.04 26.04 36.34
CA TYR A 465 0.39 25.97 36.07
C TYR A 465 0.68 25.82 34.58
N ILE A 466 0.00 24.90 33.90
CA ILE A 466 0.21 24.63 32.47
C ILE A 466 -0.34 25.78 31.62
N SER A 467 -1.57 26.24 31.86
CA SER A 467 -2.19 27.36 31.14
C SER A 467 -1.34 28.64 31.22
N ASN A 468 -0.81 28.97 32.40
CA ASN A 468 0.07 30.13 32.55
C ASN A 468 1.39 29.95 31.78
N ASN A 469 2.00 28.76 31.83
CA ASN A 469 3.24 28.50 31.08
C ASN A 469 3.00 28.52 29.56
N ILE A 470 1.85 28.07 29.06
CA ILE A 470 1.47 28.20 27.65
C ILE A 470 1.49 29.67 27.26
N PHE A 471 0.76 30.54 27.96
CA PHE A 471 0.74 31.97 27.64
C PHE A 471 2.11 32.64 27.77
N ILE A 472 2.88 32.34 28.82
CA ILE A 472 4.24 32.89 28.97
C ILE A 472 5.11 32.49 27.77
N HIS A 473 5.05 31.23 27.34
CA HIS A 473 5.86 30.76 26.22
C HIS A 473 5.39 31.29 24.85
N LEU A 474 4.08 31.45 24.65
CA LEU A 474 3.54 32.11 23.45
C LEU A 474 3.98 33.57 23.38
N TYR A 475 3.85 34.31 24.50
CA TYR A 475 4.25 35.71 24.60
C TYR A 475 5.75 35.88 24.37
N THR A 476 6.60 35.12 25.09
CA THR A 476 8.06 35.23 24.97
C THR A 476 8.61 34.85 23.60
N ARG A 477 7.88 34.02 22.82
CA ARG A 477 8.24 33.66 21.44
C ARG A 477 7.58 34.54 20.39
N ASN A 478 6.79 35.54 20.79
CA ASN A 478 6.01 36.40 19.89
C ASN A 478 5.11 35.60 18.94
N ILE A 479 4.48 34.53 19.45
CA ILE A 479 3.52 33.76 18.66
C ILE A 479 2.20 34.52 18.62
N ASP A 480 1.75 34.81 17.41
CA ASP A 480 0.47 35.48 17.18
C ASP A 480 -0.70 34.53 17.47
N ILE A 481 -1.60 34.96 18.35
CA ILE A 481 -2.82 34.21 18.71
C ILE A 481 -3.75 34.09 17.49
N GLN A 482 -3.75 35.07 16.60
CA GLN A 482 -4.51 35.02 15.35
C GLN A 482 -4.03 33.86 14.46
N SER A 483 -2.71 33.59 14.43
CA SER A 483 -2.17 32.45 13.68
C SER A 483 -2.65 31.09 14.21
N ILE A 484 -2.89 30.98 15.53
CA ILE A 484 -3.45 29.77 16.15
C ILE A 484 -4.92 29.61 15.77
N TYR A 485 -5.68 30.70 15.81
CA TYR A 485 -7.09 30.73 15.40
C TYR A 485 -7.26 30.28 13.94
N GLU A 486 -6.54 30.88 13.02
CA GLU A 486 -6.60 30.56 11.59
C GLU A 486 -6.21 29.10 11.33
N ASN A 487 -5.15 28.62 11.97
CA ASN A 487 -4.67 27.24 11.79
C ASN A 487 -5.70 26.19 12.27
N ILE A 488 -6.39 26.47 13.38
CA ILE A 488 -7.43 25.56 13.89
C ILE A 488 -8.69 25.63 13.02
N LEU A 489 -9.07 26.82 12.52
CA LEU A 489 -10.18 26.94 11.58
C LEU A 489 -9.94 26.14 10.31
N ASP A 490 -8.77 26.32 9.68
CA ASP A 490 -8.36 25.57 8.49
C ASP A 490 -8.40 24.05 8.75
N PHE A 491 -8.06 23.60 9.97
CA PHE A 491 -8.18 22.19 10.35
C PHE A 491 -9.63 21.72 10.48
N GLN A 492 -10.51 22.52 11.11
CA GLN A 492 -11.92 22.19 11.28
C GLN A 492 -12.66 22.08 9.93
N GLU A 493 -12.30 22.88 8.94
CA GLU A 493 -12.87 22.81 7.59
C GLU A 493 -12.57 21.48 6.88
N CYS A 494 -11.50 20.77 7.27
CA CYS A 494 -11.08 19.50 6.67
C CYS A 494 -11.53 18.26 7.47
N ILE A 495 -12.14 18.41 8.64
CA ILE A 495 -12.56 17.30 9.49
C ILE A 495 -14.01 16.92 9.20
N ASP A 496 -14.22 15.66 8.84
CA ASP A 496 -15.54 15.03 8.68
C ASP A 496 -16.00 14.32 9.98
N ASP A 497 -15.97 15.05 11.10
CA ASP A 497 -16.40 14.59 12.43
C ASP A 497 -17.02 15.78 13.20
N ASP A 498 -18.35 15.83 13.20
CA ASP A 498 -19.14 16.90 13.84
C ASP A 498 -18.88 17.00 15.35
N GLU A 499 -18.72 15.87 16.04
CA GLU A 499 -18.49 15.86 17.49
C GLU A 499 -17.12 16.45 17.82
N LEU A 500 -16.10 16.06 17.06
CA LEU A 500 -14.75 16.62 17.19
C LEU A 500 -14.76 18.12 16.84
N ASN A 501 -15.45 18.52 15.78
CA ASN A 501 -15.56 19.92 15.38
C ASN A 501 -16.19 20.80 16.47
N GLU A 502 -17.30 20.35 17.08
CA GLU A 502 -17.90 21.05 18.21
C GLU A 502 -16.96 21.18 19.40
N LYS A 503 -16.22 20.11 19.70
CA LYS A 503 -15.28 20.08 20.83
C LYS A 503 -14.12 21.03 20.61
N LEU A 504 -13.51 21.03 19.42
CA LEU A 504 -12.44 21.96 19.05
C LEU A 504 -12.93 23.41 19.11
N LYS A 505 -14.16 23.68 18.65
CA LYS A 505 -14.76 25.02 18.73
C LYS A 505 -14.91 25.51 20.19
N LYS A 506 -15.34 24.64 21.11
CA LYS A 506 -15.43 24.95 22.54
C LYS A 506 -14.04 25.22 23.13
N MET A 507 -13.05 24.40 22.82
CA MET A 507 -11.66 24.57 23.26
C MET A 507 -11.06 25.89 22.76
N LEU A 508 -11.22 26.18 21.48
CA LEU A 508 -10.73 27.40 20.85
C LEU A 508 -11.40 28.64 21.43
N THR A 509 -12.73 28.61 21.63
CA THR A 509 -13.46 29.73 22.23
C THR A 509 -12.95 30.02 23.65
N PHE A 510 -12.75 28.98 24.46
CA PHE A 510 -12.21 29.13 25.80
C PHE A 510 -10.79 29.72 25.78
N PHE A 511 -9.92 29.20 24.91
CA PHE A 511 -8.55 29.71 24.75
C PHE A 511 -8.51 31.19 24.35
N LEU A 512 -9.33 31.60 23.37
CA LEU A 512 -9.38 32.99 22.89
C LEU A 512 -9.94 33.95 23.94
N THR A 513 -10.99 33.56 24.66
CA THR A 513 -11.56 34.38 25.75
C THR A 513 -10.52 34.60 26.84
N SER A 514 -9.84 33.53 27.30
CA SER A 514 -8.80 33.65 28.31
C SER A 514 -7.57 34.42 27.83
N SER A 515 -7.23 34.34 26.53
CA SER A 515 -6.15 35.12 25.94
C SER A 515 -6.45 36.61 26.02
N LYS A 516 -7.68 37.02 25.68
CA LYS A 516 -8.12 38.43 25.79
C LYS A 516 -8.13 38.92 27.24
N GLU A 517 -8.56 38.08 28.18
CA GLU A 517 -8.58 38.41 29.61
C GLU A 517 -7.18 38.53 30.22
N SER A 518 -6.17 37.85 29.64
CA SER A 518 -4.80 37.84 30.17
C SER A 518 -4.06 39.18 30.05
N ASN A 519 -4.52 40.08 29.16
CA ASN A 519 -3.83 41.32 28.77
C ASN A 519 -2.38 41.13 28.26
N LEU A 520 -1.96 39.89 27.96
CA LEU A 520 -0.63 39.59 27.41
C LEU A 520 -0.58 39.74 25.89
N PHE A 521 -1.73 39.62 25.23
CA PHE A 521 -1.87 39.61 23.77
C PHE A 521 -2.85 40.72 23.37
N THR A 522 -2.47 41.51 22.37
CA THR A 522 -3.25 42.64 21.83
C THR A 522 -4.27 42.22 20.81
#